data_AF-A0A267H2X5-F1
#
_entry.id   AF-A0A267H2X5-F1
#
_cell.length_a   1.000
_cell.length_b   1.000
_cell.length_c   1.000
_cell.angle_alpha   90.00
_cell.angle_beta   90.00
_cell.angle_gamma   90.00
#
_symmetry.space_group_name_H-M   'P 1'
#
loop_
_entity.id
_entity.type
_entity.pdbx_description
1 polymer ?
#
loop_
_entity_poly.entity_id
_entity_poly.type
_entity_poly.pdbx_seq_one_letter_code
_entity_poly.pdbx_strand_id
1 'polypeptide(L)'
;EQQAALVNALPYVDRGFDEAGVREAALGMVEEEMRRYRPTKNYLEHLPPLNLHQFETDILRAEFERLSSRQPPEHMSMKRYELPAPPTGRLTDVQSWRDSVDNSRAQLEHQSVRIENLQLLLAHGSDAWRCHNDTLVRMVAETERRLQATRKAVKEVNLQRKTEQVQAGERLHTLEDTWVHLVMKNYELEREIADLETAVSKAEAERPLPQTEKSTEPEAAQVETAEAAEASDDNDELPPTPPARQSPVPTPPPASEEPADD
;
A
#
# COMPACT_ATOMS: atom_id res chain seq x y z
N GLU A 1 -10.45 20.06 5.62
CA GLU A 1 -10.14 18.65 5.30
C GLU A 1 -9.33 18.66 4.02
N GLN A 2 -8.04 18.33 4.08
CA GLN A 2 -7.25 18.16 2.87
C GLN A 2 -7.76 16.90 2.18
N GLN A 3 -8.48 17.05 1.06
CA GLN A 3 -8.70 15.94 0.15
C GLN A 3 -7.32 15.42 -0.24
N ALA A 4 -6.92 14.31 0.36
CA ALA A 4 -5.77 13.55 -0.11
C ALA A 4 -5.99 13.36 -1.61
N ALA A 5 -5.02 13.76 -2.43
CA ALA A 5 -5.08 13.53 -3.86
C ALA A 5 -5.43 12.05 -4.07
N LEU A 6 -6.59 11.79 -4.66
CA LEU A 6 -7.07 10.44 -4.88
C LEU A 6 -6.15 9.79 -5.91
N VAL A 7 -5.11 9.11 -5.42
CA VAL A 7 -4.21 8.32 -6.26
C VAL A 7 -5.05 7.18 -6.81
N ASN A 8 -5.40 7.28 -8.10
CA ASN A 8 -6.27 6.32 -8.76
C ASN A 8 -5.42 5.33 -9.54
N ALA A 9 -5.56 4.04 -9.21
CA ALA A 9 -5.03 2.91 -9.95
C ALA A 9 -6.12 1.84 -9.99
N LEU A 10 -6.33 1.18 -11.13
CA LEU A 10 -7.46 0.28 -11.35
C LEU A 10 -6.99 -1.19 -11.55
N PRO A 11 -6.51 -1.89 -10.51
CA PRO A 11 -6.00 -3.27 -10.63
C PRO A 11 -6.92 -4.29 -11.31
N TYR A 12 -8.24 -4.11 -11.27
CA TYR A 12 -9.19 -5.03 -11.94
C TYR A 12 -9.35 -4.75 -13.44
N VAL A 13 -8.95 -3.57 -13.91
CA VAL A 13 -9.02 -3.13 -15.32
C VAL A 13 -7.65 -3.20 -15.97
N ASP A 14 -6.62 -2.70 -15.29
CA ASP A 14 -5.23 -2.64 -15.74
C ASP A 14 -4.63 -4.05 -15.72
N ARG A 15 -4.53 -4.77 -16.85
CA ARG A 15 -3.99 -6.15 -16.89
C ARG A 15 -2.50 -6.25 -17.24
N GLY A 16 -1.89 -5.14 -17.69
CA GLY A 16 -0.51 -5.11 -18.18
C GLY A 16 0.57 -5.15 -17.08
N PHE A 17 0.21 -5.05 -15.80
CA PHE A 17 1.20 -5.02 -14.72
C PHE A 17 1.87 -6.38 -14.44
N ASP A 18 1.27 -7.49 -14.91
CA ASP A 18 1.82 -8.84 -14.77
C ASP A 18 2.77 -9.21 -15.93
N GLU A 19 2.96 -8.32 -16.90
CA GLU A 19 3.94 -8.50 -17.98
C GLU A 19 5.38 -8.51 -17.42
N ALA A 20 6.18 -9.44 -17.94
CA ALA A 20 7.57 -9.61 -17.50
C ALA A 20 8.37 -8.32 -17.76
N GLY A 21 9.06 -7.82 -16.73
CA GLY A 21 9.88 -6.60 -16.81
C GLY A 21 9.17 -5.30 -16.42
N VAL A 22 7.83 -5.22 -16.43
CA VAL A 22 7.11 -3.99 -16.03
C VAL A 22 7.32 -3.67 -14.55
N ARG A 23 7.23 -4.68 -13.69
CA ARG A 23 7.48 -4.54 -12.26
C ARG A 23 8.94 -4.17 -11.96
N GLU A 24 9.89 -4.76 -12.68
CA GLU A 24 11.32 -4.49 -12.51
C GLU A 24 11.66 -3.06 -12.95
N ALA A 25 11.12 -2.61 -14.08
CA ALA A 25 11.27 -1.23 -14.55
C ALA A 25 10.68 -0.23 -13.55
N ALA A 26 9.47 -0.49 -13.04
CA ALA A 26 8.83 0.36 -12.03
C ALA A 26 9.65 0.42 -10.73
N LEU A 27 10.17 -0.73 -10.26
CA LEU A 27 11.04 -0.77 -9.09
C LEU A 27 12.35 -0.02 -9.32
N GLY A 28 12.97 -0.15 -10.50
CA GLY A 28 14.18 0.62 -10.85
C GLY A 28 13.94 2.13 -10.81
N MET A 29 12.81 2.61 -11.35
CA MET A 29 12.43 4.03 -11.27
C MET A 29 12.21 4.48 -9.81
N VAL A 30 11.58 3.65 -8.98
CA VAL A 30 11.41 3.93 -7.54
C VAL A 30 12.76 4.01 -6.83
N GLU A 31 13.69 3.10 -7.13
CA GLU A 31 15.04 3.11 -6.55
C GLU A 31 15.85 4.34 -6.96
N GLU A 32 15.75 4.78 -8.22
CA GLU A 32 16.38 6.01 -8.69
C GLU A 32 15.87 7.23 -7.93
N GLU A 33 14.56 7.32 -7.70
CA GLU A 33 13.95 8.39 -6.91
C GLU A 33 14.31 8.30 -5.42
N MET A 34 14.36 7.10 -4.85
CA MET A 34 14.84 6.88 -3.47
C MET A 34 16.32 7.27 -3.31
N ARG A 35 17.13 7.12 -4.36
CA ARG A 35 18.53 7.57 -4.37
C ARG A 35 18.63 9.10 -4.38
N ARG A 36 17.75 9.77 -5.12
CA ARG A 36 17.67 11.25 -5.21
C ARG A 36 17.13 11.85 -3.91
N TYR A 37 16.08 11.26 -3.36
CA TYR A 37 15.42 11.71 -2.15
C TYR A 37 15.59 10.71 -1.02
N ARG A 38 16.61 10.91 -0.18
CA ARG A 38 16.71 10.15 1.07
C ARG A 38 15.59 10.56 2.02
N PRO A 39 14.81 9.60 2.57
CA PRO A 39 13.77 9.92 3.54
C PRO A 39 14.34 10.70 4.72
N THR A 40 13.82 11.91 4.97
CA THR A 40 14.25 12.80 6.06
C THR A 40 13.46 12.59 7.34
N LYS A 41 12.26 12.03 7.25
CA LYS A 41 11.40 11.70 8.39
C LYS A 41 11.22 10.20 8.48
N ASN A 42 11.28 9.65 9.68
CA ASN A 42 10.95 8.25 9.88
C ASN A 42 9.42 8.13 9.82
N TYR A 43 8.92 7.46 8.79
CA TYR A 43 7.48 7.26 8.59
C TYR A 43 6.81 6.49 9.73
N LEU A 44 7.58 5.88 10.63
CA LEU A 44 7.12 5.15 11.81
C LEU A 44 7.09 6.02 13.10
N GLU A 45 7.43 7.31 13.04
CA GLU A 45 7.44 8.20 14.22
C GLU A 45 6.09 8.30 14.95
N HIS A 46 4.99 8.12 14.21
CA HIS A 46 3.64 8.15 14.78
C HIS A 46 3.29 6.88 15.56
N LEU A 47 4.09 5.83 15.45
CA LEU A 47 3.88 4.57 16.16
C LEU A 47 4.63 4.60 17.49
N PRO A 48 4.03 4.05 18.57
CA PRO A 48 4.74 3.90 19.83
C PRO A 48 6.00 3.04 19.62
N PRO A 49 7.07 3.28 20.40
CA PRO A 49 8.28 2.48 20.31
C PRO A 49 7.96 1.00 20.59
N LEU A 50 8.57 0.11 19.81
CA LEU A 50 8.33 -1.32 19.91
C LEU A 50 8.77 -1.83 21.29
N ASN A 51 7.82 -2.32 22.08
CA ASN A 51 8.13 -2.94 23.36
C ASN A 51 8.42 -4.43 23.17
N LEU A 52 9.69 -4.77 23.01
CA LEU A 52 10.14 -6.15 22.85
C LEU A 52 9.88 -7.03 24.08
N HIS A 53 9.71 -6.41 25.26
CA HIS A 53 9.57 -7.08 26.54
C HIS A 53 8.11 -7.14 27.03
N GLN A 54 7.13 -6.77 26.19
CA GLN A 54 5.72 -6.67 26.61
C GLN A 54 5.15 -7.99 27.16
N PHE A 55 5.62 -9.12 26.64
CA PHE A 55 5.17 -10.45 27.04
C PHE A 55 6.18 -11.21 27.90
N GLU A 56 7.26 -10.54 28.34
CA GLU A 56 8.25 -11.17 29.20
C GLU A 56 7.74 -11.23 30.64
N THR A 57 7.58 -12.45 31.14
CA THR A 57 7.40 -12.70 32.56
C THR A 57 8.72 -12.53 33.29
N ASP A 58 8.68 -12.31 34.61
CA ASP A 58 9.89 -12.12 35.42
C ASP A 58 10.85 -13.33 35.33
N ILE A 59 10.29 -14.54 35.17
CA ILE A 59 11.05 -15.77 34.95
C ILE A 59 11.77 -15.73 33.60
N LEU A 60 11.07 -15.33 32.54
CA LEU A 60 11.68 -15.21 31.21
C LEU A 60 12.79 -14.17 31.21
N ARG A 61 12.58 -13.03 31.88
CA ARG A 61 13.59 -11.98 32.04
C ARG A 61 14.84 -12.50 32.72
N ALA A 62 14.69 -13.24 33.83
CA ALA A 62 15.80 -13.84 34.55
C ALA A 62 16.55 -14.89 33.69
N GLU A 63 15.83 -15.69 32.91
CA GLU A 63 16.45 -16.64 31.97
C GLU A 63 17.18 -15.94 30.82
N PHE A 64 16.62 -14.87 30.26
CA PHE A 64 17.30 -14.06 29.26
C PHE A 64 18.57 -13.40 29.80
N GLU A 65 18.53 -12.90 31.03
CA GLU A 65 19.71 -12.36 31.71
C GLU A 65 20.78 -13.44 31.93
N ARG A 66 20.39 -14.64 32.39
CA ARG A 66 21.26 -15.81 32.55
C ARG A 66 21.92 -16.20 31.22
N LEU A 67 21.13 -16.28 30.14
CA LEU A 67 21.61 -16.60 28.80
C LEU A 67 22.56 -15.53 28.27
N SER A 68 22.25 -14.25 28.46
CA SER A 68 23.11 -13.13 28.06
C SER A 68 24.46 -13.17 28.80
N SER A 69 24.44 -13.59 30.06
CA SER A 69 25.62 -13.80 30.91
C SER A 69 26.33 -15.14 30.64
N ARG A 70 25.83 -15.95 29.69
CA ARG A 70 26.34 -17.28 29.33
C ARG A 70 26.49 -18.22 30.53
N GLN A 71 25.66 -18.05 31.55
CA GLN A 71 25.68 -18.94 32.71
C GLN A 71 24.94 -20.24 32.35
N PRO A 72 25.46 -21.43 32.70
CA PRO A 72 24.75 -22.69 32.50
C PRO A 72 23.46 -22.73 33.32
N PRO A 73 22.43 -23.50 32.91
CA PRO A 73 21.20 -23.63 33.67
C PRO A 73 21.47 -24.32 35.02
N GLU A 74 20.73 -23.94 36.05
CA GLU A 74 20.80 -24.62 37.34
C GLU A 74 20.28 -26.05 37.17
N HIS A 75 21.12 -27.03 37.54
CA HIS A 75 20.71 -28.43 37.49
C HIS A 75 19.79 -28.73 38.67
N MET A 76 18.57 -29.18 38.37
CA MET A 76 17.66 -29.68 39.39
C MET A 76 18.22 -30.98 40.00
N SER A 77 18.41 -31.00 41.31
CA SER A 77 18.86 -32.20 42.02
C SER A 77 17.74 -33.23 42.12
N MET A 78 17.94 -34.40 41.50
CA MET A 78 17.01 -35.53 41.62
C MET A 78 17.18 -36.33 42.92
N LYS A 79 18.20 -36.02 43.73
CA LYS A 79 18.50 -36.74 44.98
C LYS A 79 17.34 -36.73 45.99
N ARG A 80 16.46 -35.73 45.91
CA ARG A 80 15.24 -35.63 46.73
C ARG A 80 14.21 -36.73 46.42
N TYR A 81 14.22 -37.27 45.22
CA TYR A 81 13.26 -38.30 44.78
C TYR A 81 13.80 -39.72 44.91
N GLU A 82 15.07 -39.84 45.32
CA GLU A 82 15.73 -41.11 45.60
C GLU A 82 15.76 -41.34 47.12
N LEU A 83 15.85 -42.60 47.55
CA LEU A 83 16.19 -42.94 48.94
C LEU A 83 17.67 -43.38 49.02
N PRO A 84 18.64 -42.46 48.87
CA PRO A 84 20.03 -42.84 49.04
C PRO A 84 20.31 -43.14 50.52
N ALA A 85 20.99 -44.25 50.76
CA ALA A 85 21.67 -44.48 52.04
C ALA A 85 22.74 -43.40 52.25
N PRO A 86 23.10 -43.09 53.51
CA PRO A 86 24.19 -42.17 53.78
C PRO A 86 25.47 -42.66 53.09
N PRO A 87 26.34 -41.74 52.59
CA PRO A 87 27.55 -42.12 51.86
C PRO A 87 28.39 -43.11 52.66
N THR A 88 29.01 -44.08 52.00
CA THR A 88 29.81 -45.14 52.63
C THR A 88 30.92 -44.61 53.55
N GLY A 89 31.46 -43.41 53.29
CA GLY A 89 32.43 -42.73 54.14
C GLY A 89 31.86 -41.94 55.34
N ARG A 90 30.54 -41.87 55.49
CA ARG A 90 29.82 -41.13 56.55
C ARG A 90 28.83 -41.98 57.35
N LEU A 91 29.00 -43.30 57.34
CA LEU A 91 28.11 -44.23 58.04
C LEU A 91 28.14 -44.06 59.57
N THR A 92 29.18 -43.45 60.14
CA THR A 92 29.29 -43.16 61.57
C THR A 92 28.74 -41.78 61.94
N ASP A 93 28.42 -40.93 60.95
CA ASP A 93 27.91 -39.59 61.15
C ASP A 93 26.39 -39.62 61.36
N VAL A 94 25.97 -39.26 62.57
CA VAL A 94 24.56 -39.23 62.97
C VAL A 94 23.76 -38.23 62.13
N GLN A 95 24.36 -37.13 61.66
CA GLN A 95 23.64 -36.14 60.86
C GLN A 95 23.32 -36.67 59.46
N SER A 96 24.28 -37.32 58.80
CA SER A 96 24.04 -37.97 57.49
C SER A 96 22.91 -39.01 57.55
N TRP A 97 22.75 -39.72 58.67
CA TRP A 97 21.62 -40.63 58.89
C TRP A 97 20.29 -39.89 59.12
N ARG A 98 20.29 -38.80 59.88
CA ARG A 98 19.09 -37.97 60.08
C ARG A 98 18.60 -37.40 58.76
N ASP A 99 19.49 -36.89 57.93
CA ASP A 99 19.15 -36.37 56.60
C ASP A 99 18.51 -37.44 55.70
N SER A 100 19.06 -38.66 55.68
CA SER A 100 18.47 -39.80 54.94
C SER A 100 17.09 -40.21 55.50
N VAL A 101 16.92 -40.20 56.82
CA VAL A 101 15.63 -40.52 57.47
C VAL A 101 14.60 -39.45 57.17
N ASP A 102 14.96 -38.17 57.27
CA ASP A 102 14.04 -37.07 57.01
C ASP A 102 13.64 -37.01 55.53
N ASN A 103 14.55 -37.30 54.61
CA ASN A 103 14.22 -37.50 53.19
C ASN A 103 13.24 -38.67 53.00
N SER A 104 13.45 -39.79 53.69
CA SER A 104 12.54 -40.96 53.62
C SER A 104 11.13 -40.64 54.13
N ARG A 105 11.03 -39.84 55.20
CA ARG A 105 9.76 -39.38 55.77
C ARG A 105 9.04 -38.44 54.81
N ALA A 106 9.75 -37.45 54.27
CA ALA A 106 9.20 -36.56 53.26
C ALA A 106 8.67 -37.33 52.05
N GLN A 107 9.41 -38.36 51.61
CA GLN A 107 8.99 -39.16 50.46
C GLN A 107 7.76 -40.04 50.75
N LEU A 108 7.63 -40.58 51.97
CA LEU A 108 6.43 -41.31 52.40
C LEU A 108 5.20 -40.40 52.34
N GLU A 109 5.29 -39.19 52.89
CA GLU A 109 4.20 -38.20 52.84
C GLU A 109 3.88 -37.81 51.38
N HIS A 110 4.88 -37.61 50.53
CA HIS A 110 4.67 -37.36 49.11
C HIS A 110 3.96 -38.52 48.39
N GLN A 111 4.23 -39.78 48.75
CA GLN A 111 3.48 -40.91 48.19
C GLN A 111 2.04 -40.92 48.70
N SER A 112 1.79 -40.59 49.97
CA SER A 112 0.44 -40.47 50.52
C SER A 112 -0.38 -39.44 49.73
N VAL A 113 0.16 -38.22 49.58
CA VAL A 113 -0.46 -37.14 48.80
C VAL A 113 -0.63 -37.55 47.33
N ARG A 114 0.33 -38.26 46.74
CA ARG A 114 0.21 -38.76 45.37
C ARG A 114 -0.97 -39.72 45.22
N ILE A 115 -1.18 -40.62 46.19
CA ILE A 115 -2.32 -41.54 46.18
C ILE A 115 -3.64 -40.76 46.25
N GLU A 116 -3.74 -39.78 47.16
CA GLU A 116 -4.92 -38.91 47.27
C GLU A 116 -5.19 -38.16 45.96
N ASN A 117 -4.16 -37.56 45.35
CA ASN A 117 -4.27 -36.86 44.06
C ASN A 117 -4.70 -37.82 42.93
N LEU A 118 -4.17 -39.04 42.91
CA LEU A 118 -4.58 -40.05 41.93
C LEU A 118 -6.02 -40.51 42.14
N GLN A 119 -6.49 -40.61 43.38
CA GLN A 119 -7.89 -40.90 43.69
C GLN A 119 -8.81 -39.79 43.18
N LEU A 120 -8.43 -38.52 43.37
CA LEU A 120 -9.17 -37.37 42.81
C LEU A 120 -9.17 -37.40 41.28
N LEU A 121 -8.04 -37.72 40.65
CA LEU A 121 -7.93 -37.84 39.19
C LEU A 121 -8.79 -38.99 38.65
N LEU A 122 -8.81 -40.14 39.34
CA LEU A 122 -9.66 -41.27 38.96
C LEU A 122 -11.15 -40.92 39.09
N ALA A 123 -11.53 -40.15 40.12
CA ALA A 123 -12.91 -39.75 40.35
C ALA A 123 -13.41 -38.68 39.37
N HIS A 124 -12.59 -37.67 39.04
CA HIS A 124 -13.04 -36.48 38.31
C HIS A 124 -12.30 -36.19 37.01
N GLY A 125 -11.19 -36.89 36.73
CA GLY A 125 -10.32 -36.58 35.60
C GLY A 125 -11.00 -36.75 34.25
N SER A 126 -11.83 -37.78 34.08
CA SER A 126 -12.56 -38.02 32.82
C SER A 126 -13.56 -36.90 32.52
N ASP A 127 -14.32 -36.45 33.52
CA ASP A 127 -15.32 -35.40 33.37
C ASP A 127 -14.69 -34.02 33.22
N ALA A 128 -13.62 -33.73 33.97
CA ALA A 128 -12.84 -32.52 33.79
C ALA A 128 -12.25 -32.43 32.38
N TRP A 129 -11.71 -33.54 31.85
CA TRP A 129 -11.16 -33.59 30.50
C TRP A 129 -12.22 -33.41 29.42
N ARG A 130 -13.41 -34.00 29.60
CA ARG A 130 -14.56 -33.77 28.70
C ARG A 130 -14.96 -32.29 28.68
N CYS A 131 -15.11 -31.66 29.84
CA CYS A 131 -15.45 -30.24 29.94
C CYS A 131 -14.38 -29.34 29.29
N HIS A 132 -13.09 -29.68 29.47
CA HIS A 132 -12.00 -29.00 28.80
C HIS A 132 -12.09 -29.16 27.27
N ASN A 133 -12.36 -30.37 26.78
CA ASN A 133 -12.55 -30.63 25.35
C ASN A 133 -13.74 -29.83 24.77
N ASP A 134 -14.88 -29.80 25.45
CA ASP A 134 -16.04 -28.99 25.06
C ASP A 134 -15.68 -27.50 24.94
N THR A 135 -14.86 -27.00 25.87
CA THR A 135 -14.38 -25.62 25.84
C THR A 135 -13.50 -25.37 24.61
N LEU A 136 -12.57 -26.28 24.31
CA LEU A 136 -11.72 -26.19 23.12
C LEU A 136 -12.55 -26.23 21.83
N VAL A 137 -13.55 -27.12 21.75
CA VAL A 137 -14.45 -27.21 20.59
C VAL A 137 -15.22 -25.90 20.38
N ARG A 138 -15.72 -25.27 21.47
CA ARG A 138 -16.38 -23.97 21.39
C ARG A 138 -15.43 -22.87 20.92
N MET A 139 -14.20 -22.84 21.43
CA MET A 139 -13.18 -21.86 21.01
C MET A 139 -12.87 -22.00 19.52
N VAL A 140 -12.66 -23.23 19.04
CA VAL A 140 -12.44 -23.49 17.61
C VAL A 140 -13.62 -23.00 16.78
N ALA A 141 -14.85 -23.39 17.13
CA ALA A 141 -16.05 -22.98 16.41
C ALA A 141 -16.23 -21.45 16.38
N GLU A 142 -15.91 -20.74 17.46
CA GLU A 142 -15.93 -19.28 17.49
C GLU A 142 -14.87 -18.67 16.57
N THR A 143 -13.63 -19.15 16.63
CA THR A 143 -12.56 -18.63 15.76
C THR A 143 -12.84 -18.89 14.28
N GLU A 144 -13.38 -20.06 13.93
CA GLU A 144 -13.81 -20.37 12.56
C GLU A 144 -14.94 -19.46 12.09
N ARG A 145 -15.93 -19.19 12.95
CA ARG A 145 -17.01 -18.23 12.64
C ARG A 145 -16.47 -16.83 12.39
N ARG A 146 -15.53 -16.36 13.22
CA ARG A 146 -14.86 -15.06 13.03
C ARG A 146 -14.07 -15.02 11.73
N LEU A 147 -13.33 -16.08 11.41
CA LEU A 147 -12.59 -16.19 10.15
C LEU A 147 -13.53 -16.14 8.93
N GLN A 148 -14.65 -16.86 8.97
CA GLN A 148 -15.65 -16.83 7.90
C GLN A 148 -16.26 -15.45 7.73
N ALA A 149 -16.58 -14.76 8.84
CA ALA A 149 -17.09 -13.39 8.81
C ALA A 149 -16.10 -12.42 8.16
N THR A 150 -14.82 -12.47 8.56
CA THR A 150 -13.76 -11.65 7.96
C THR A 150 -13.58 -11.97 6.48
N ARG A 151 -13.57 -13.25 6.09
CA ARG A 151 -13.50 -13.65 4.67
C ARG A 151 -14.68 -13.11 3.86
N LYS A 152 -15.89 -13.11 4.43
CA LYS A 152 -17.08 -12.54 3.77
C LYS A 152 -16.93 -11.03 3.61
N ALA A 153 -16.48 -10.32 4.65
CA ALA A 153 -16.24 -8.88 4.58
C ALA A 153 -15.18 -8.51 3.53
N VAL A 154 -14.07 -9.24 3.46
CA VAL A 154 -13.03 -9.04 2.43
C VAL A 154 -13.60 -9.27 1.03
N LYS A 155 -14.38 -10.34 0.83
CA LYS A 155 -15.01 -10.62 -0.46
C LYS A 155 -15.99 -9.53 -0.88
N GLU A 156 -16.78 -9.01 0.05
CA GLU A 156 -17.73 -7.93 -0.19
C GLU A 156 -17.00 -6.65 -0.65
N VAL A 157 -15.97 -6.24 0.08
CA VAL A 157 -15.15 -5.07 -0.28
C VAL A 157 -14.50 -5.26 -1.65
N ASN A 158 -13.96 -6.46 -1.94
CA ASN A 158 -13.36 -6.75 -3.24
C ASN A 158 -14.40 -6.75 -4.37
N LEU A 159 -15.62 -7.23 -4.11
CA LEU A 159 -16.71 -7.21 -5.08
C LEU A 159 -17.13 -5.76 -5.39
N GLN A 160 -17.33 -4.94 -4.36
CA GLN A 160 -17.65 -3.51 -4.51
C GLN A 160 -16.57 -2.80 -5.31
N ARG A 161 -15.30 -2.98 -4.93
CA ARG A 161 -14.15 -2.42 -5.65
C ARG A 161 -14.11 -2.86 -7.11
N LYS A 162 -14.35 -4.15 -7.39
CA LYS A 162 -14.38 -4.65 -8.76
C LYS A 162 -15.49 -4.01 -9.57
N THR A 163 -16.70 -3.90 -9.03
CA THR A 163 -17.83 -3.26 -9.72
C THR A 163 -17.54 -1.79 -10.03
N GLU A 164 -17.03 -1.04 -9.05
CA GLU A 164 -16.65 0.37 -9.23
C GLU A 164 -15.56 0.53 -10.29
N GLN A 165 -14.51 -0.29 -10.23
CA GLN A 165 -13.41 -0.22 -11.20
C GLN A 165 -13.83 -0.61 -12.60
N VAL A 166 -14.65 -1.66 -12.77
CA VAL A 166 -15.15 -2.06 -14.09
C VAL A 166 -16.02 -0.97 -14.70
N GLN A 167 -16.91 -0.36 -13.93
CA GLN A 167 -17.72 0.78 -14.41
C GLN A 167 -16.86 1.99 -14.78
N ALA A 168 -15.83 2.30 -13.99
CA ALA A 168 -14.90 3.36 -14.31
C ALA A 168 -14.07 3.04 -15.57
N GLY A 169 -13.62 1.80 -15.72
CA GLY A 169 -12.90 1.30 -16.90
C GLY A 169 -13.72 1.38 -18.18
N GLU A 170 -15.00 0.99 -18.14
CA GLU A 170 -15.92 1.15 -19.27
C GLU A 170 -16.04 2.63 -19.69
N ARG A 171 -16.17 3.55 -18.72
CA ARG A 171 -16.20 4.98 -19.01
C ARG A 171 -14.88 5.47 -19.62
N LEU A 172 -13.74 5.01 -19.11
CA LEU A 172 -12.43 5.34 -19.67
C LEU A 172 -12.32 4.88 -21.12
N HIS A 173 -12.70 3.64 -21.43
CA HIS A 173 -12.70 3.15 -22.81
C HIS A 173 -13.62 3.96 -23.72
N THR A 174 -14.82 4.32 -23.28
CA THR A 174 -15.68 5.20 -24.09
C THR A 174 -15.06 6.57 -24.33
N LEU A 175 -14.37 7.13 -23.34
CA LEU A 175 -13.68 8.42 -23.48
C LEU A 175 -12.48 8.29 -24.41
N GLU A 176 -11.70 7.22 -24.32
CA GLU A 176 -10.61 6.90 -25.23
C GLU A 176 -11.10 6.78 -26.68
N ASP A 177 -12.18 6.02 -26.91
CA ASP A 177 -12.78 5.86 -28.24
C ASP A 177 -13.27 7.20 -28.81
N THR A 178 -13.96 8.01 -27.98
CA THR A 178 -14.39 9.35 -28.41
C THR A 178 -13.20 10.26 -28.71
N TRP A 179 -12.13 10.17 -27.92
CA TRP A 179 -10.91 10.94 -28.13
C TRP A 179 -10.23 10.54 -29.44
N VAL A 180 -10.02 9.24 -29.68
CA VAL A 180 -9.46 8.72 -30.94
C VAL A 180 -10.32 9.15 -32.12
N HIS A 181 -11.64 9.04 -32.01
CA HIS A 181 -12.56 9.46 -33.06
C HIS A 181 -12.46 10.96 -33.36
N LEU A 182 -12.42 11.82 -32.33
CA LEU A 182 -12.27 13.27 -32.50
C LEU A 182 -10.92 13.64 -33.11
N VAL A 183 -9.84 12.98 -32.69
CA VAL A 183 -8.50 13.20 -33.26
C VAL A 183 -8.46 12.79 -34.73
N MET A 184 -9.02 11.62 -35.08
CA MET A 184 -9.11 11.16 -36.47
C MET A 184 -9.96 12.10 -37.32
N LYS A 185 -11.11 12.55 -36.81
CA LYS A 185 -11.97 13.49 -37.51
C LYS A 185 -11.29 14.84 -37.74
N ASN A 186 -10.57 15.36 -36.74
CA ASN A 186 -9.80 16.59 -36.91
C ASN A 186 -8.72 16.43 -37.97
N TYR A 187 -8.02 15.30 -37.97
CA TYR A 187 -7.03 14.99 -39.01
C TYR A 187 -7.65 14.90 -40.41
N GLU A 188 -8.80 14.25 -40.55
CA GLU A 188 -9.54 14.17 -41.83
C GLU A 188 -9.95 15.56 -42.31
N LEU A 189 -10.46 16.42 -41.42
CA LEU A 189 -10.82 17.79 -41.74
C LEU A 189 -9.60 18.63 -42.16
N GLU A 190 -8.49 18.55 -41.43
CA GLU A 190 -7.24 19.25 -41.78
C GLU A 190 -6.72 18.82 -43.16
N ARG A 191 -6.82 17.52 -43.48
CA ARG A 191 -6.46 17.00 -44.79
C ARG A 191 -7.38 17.52 -45.90
N GLU A 192 -8.70 17.49 -45.71
CA GLU A 192 -9.65 18.01 -46.70
C GLU A 192 -9.48 19.52 -46.92
N ILE A 193 -9.20 20.28 -45.87
CA ILE A 193 -8.87 21.71 -45.96
C ILE A 193 -7.61 21.91 -46.80
N ALA A 194 -6.55 21.16 -46.53
CA ALA A 194 -5.32 21.25 -47.32
C ALA A 194 -5.55 20.90 -48.80
N ASP A 195 -6.32 19.83 -49.07
CA ASP A 195 -6.67 19.44 -50.44
C ASP A 195 -7.49 20.56 -51.14
N LEU A 196 -8.46 21.17 -50.45
CA LEU A 196 -9.24 22.30 -50.95
C LEU A 196 -8.38 23.55 -51.17
N GLU A 197 -7.47 23.88 -50.27
CA GLU A 197 -6.54 25.01 -50.42
C GLU A 197 -5.64 24.83 -51.66
N THR A 198 -5.14 23.61 -51.90
CA THR A 198 -4.37 23.34 -53.13
C THR A 198 -5.23 23.45 -54.39
N ALA A 199 -6.51 23.04 -54.33
CA ALA A 199 -7.43 23.17 -55.45
C ALA A 199 -7.79 24.64 -55.73
N VAL A 200 -8.04 25.45 -54.69
CA VAL A 200 -8.28 26.89 -54.79
C VAL A 200 -7.05 27.59 -55.36
N SER A 201 -5.84 27.29 -54.86
CA SER A 201 -4.60 27.86 -55.38
C SER A 201 -4.39 27.54 -56.87
N LYS A 202 -4.70 26.31 -57.30
CA LYS A 202 -4.68 25.94 -58.73
C LYS A 202 -5.73 26.72 -59.54
N ALA A 203 -6.96 26.82 -59.06
CA ALA A 203 -8.02 27.55 -59.74
C ALA A 203 -7.73 29.06 -59.83
N GLU A 204 -7.10 29.65 -58.81
CA GLU A 204 -6.62 31.04 -58.83
C GLU A 204 -5.48 31.24 -59.83
N ALA A 205 -4.58 30.27 -59.98
CA ALA A 205 -3.52 30.30 -60.98
C ALA A 205 -4.06 30.14 -62.43
N GLU A 206 -5.15 29.40 -62.60
CA GLU A 206 -5.82 29.21 -63.90
C GLU A 206 -6.82 30.33 -64.25
N ARG A 207 -7.13 31.22 -63.30
CA ARG A 207 -8.01 32.36 -63.52
C ARG A 207 -7.34 33.35 -64.48
N PRO A 208 -7.94 33.67 -65.65
CA PRO A 208 -7.37 34.65 -66.55
C PRO A 208 -7.26 36.01 -65.84
N LEU A 209 -6.09 36.65 -65.97
CA LEU A 209 -5.91 38.05 -65.55
C LEU A 209 -7.06 38.90 -66.11
N PRO A 210 -7.71 39.75 -65.29
CA PRO A 210 -8.69 40.69 -65.82
C PRO A 210 -8.00 41.56 -66.87
N GLN A 211 -8.55 41.56 -68.08
CA GLN A 211 -8.16 42.51 -69.11
C GLN A 211 -8.36 43.90 -68.52
N THR A 212 -7.26 44.64 -68.38
CA THR A 212 -7.27 46.06 -68.05
C THR A 212 -7.95 46.82 -69.18
N GLU A 213 -9.26 47.00 -69.08
CA GLU A 213 -9.96 48.04 -69.85
C GLU A 213 -9.66 49.39 -69.21
N LYS A 214 -8.76 50.14 -69.85
CA LYS A 214 -8.60 51.58 -69.65
C LYS A 214 -9.81 52.30 -70.23
N SER A 215 -10.62 52.99 -69.41
CA SER A 215 -11.14 54.34 -69.72
C SER A 215 -11.74 55.00 -68.47
N THR A 216 -11.07 56.03 -67.94
CA THR A 216 -11.55 57.42 -67.79
C THR A 216 -12.59 57.71 -66.70
N GLU A 217 -12.09 58.29 -65.59
CA GLU A 217 -12.73 59.33 -64.75
C GLU A 217 -13.26 60.51 -65.60
N PRO A 218 -14.20 61.38 -65.13
CA PRO A 218 -14.34 61.98 -63.78
C PRO A 218 -15.79 61.90 -63.22
N GLU A 219 -16.19 62.37 -62.03
CA GLU A 219 -16.04 63.69 -61.42
C GLU A 219 -16.58 63.67 -59.97
N ALA A 220 -16.10 64.61 -59.17
CA ALA A 220 -16.36 64.80 -57.74
C ALA A 220 -17.79 65.24 -57.39
N ALA A 221 -18.29 64.82 -56.21
CA ALA A 221 -19.17 65.63 -55.37
C ALA A 221 -19.13 65.12 -53.91
N GLN A 222 -18.59 65.96 -53.03
CA GLN A 222 -18.76 65.89 -51.57
C GLN A 222 -20.18 66.34 -51.20
N VAL A 223 -20.86 65.70 -50.24
CA VAL A 223 -21.56 66.37 -49.12
C VAL A 223 -21.71 65.37 -47.95
N GLU A 224 -21.43 65.91 -46.78
CA GLU A 224 -21.32 65.36 -45.43
C GLU A 224 -22.68 65.31 -44.69
N THR A 225 -22.69 64.63 -43.53
CA THR A 225 -23.58 64.77 -42.34
C THR A 225 -24.70 63.74 -42.05
N ALA A 226 -24.41 62.91 -41.02
CA ALA A 226 -25.03 62.83 -39.68
C ALA A 226 -26.42 62.16 -39.44
N GLU A 227 -26.34 61.05 -38.67
CA GLU A 227 -27.00 60.76 -37.37
C GLU A 227 -28.40 60.07 -37.29
N ALA A 228 -28.54 59.26 -36.22
CA ALA A 228 -29.67 58.48 -35.65
C ALA A 228 -29.76 57.00 -36.11
N ALA A 229 -29.43 55.95 -35.33
CA ALA A 229 -29.81 55.49 -33.96
C ALA A 229 -30.91 54.39 -33.96
N GLU A 230 -30.71 53.40 -33.06
CA GLU A 230 -31.53 52.22 -32.68
C GLU A 230 -31.39 50.93 -33.50
N ALA A 231 -31.37 49.69 -32.96
CA ALA A 231 -31.07 49.06 -31.66
C ALA A 231 -31.24 47.51 -31.85
N SER A 232 -30.86 46.71 -30.84
CA SER A 232 -30.99 45.24 -30.65
C SER A 232 -29.84 44.39 -31.23
N ASP A 233 -28.81 43.98 -30.47
CA ASP A 233 -28.77 43.14 -29.25
C ASP A 233 -29.15 41.68 -29.52
N ASP A 234 -28.13 40.81 -29.65
CA ASP A 234 -28.12 39.46 -29.09
C ASP A 234 -26.66 38.97 -29.04
N ASN A 235 -26.10 38.99 -27.84
CA ASN A 235 -24.86 38.34 -27.45
C ASN A 235 -25.10 36.83 -27.30
N ASP A 236 -24.34 36.01 -28.02
CA ASP A 236 -24.00 34.66 -27.55
C ASP A 236 -22.48 34.47 -27.71
N GLU A 237 -21.78 34.85 -26.64
CA GLU A 237 -20.33 34.81 -26.50
C GLU A 237 -19.91 33.36 -26.18
N LEU A 238 -19.33 32.66 -27.17
CA LEU A 238 -18.64 31.39 -26.96
C LEU A 238 -17.39 31.60 -26.09
N PRO A 239 -17.09 30.69 -25.13
CA PRO A 239 -15.96 30.88 -24.22
C PRO A 239 -14.61 30.84 -24.94
N PRO A 240 -13.58 31.57 -24.45
CA PRO A 240 -12.28 31.61 -25.08
C PRO A 240 -11.54 30.27 -24.98
N THR A 241 -10.96 29.85 -26.10
CA THR A 241 -10.04 28.73 -26.22
C THR A 241 -8.84 28.90 -25.26
N PRO A 242 -8.45 27.85 -24.51
CA PRO A 242 -7.27 27.93 -23.64
C PRO A 242 -5.98 28.00 -24.50
N PRO A 243 -4.94 28.74 -24.06
CA PRO A 243 -3.70 28.85 -24.81
C PRO A 243 -2.93 27.52 -24.82
N ALA A 244 -2.33 27.23 -25.98
CA ALA A 244 -1.48 26.06 -26.21
C ALA A 244 -0.37 25.98 -25.14
N ARG A 245 -0.30 24.86 -24.42
CA ARG A 245 0.84 24.54 -23.55
C ARG A 245 2.07 24.30 -24.42
N GLN A 246 3.01 25.23 -24.38
CA GLN A 246 4.35 25.01 -24.90
C GLN A 246 5.05 23.94 -24.05
N SER A 247 5.55 22.91 -24.71
CA SER A 247 6.45 21.91 -24.13
C SER A 247 7.70 22.61 -23.55
N PRO A 248 8.18 22.25 -22.35
CA PRO A 248 9.35 22.90 -21.78
C PRO A 248 10.61 22.53 -22.59
N VAL A 249 11.32 23.57 -23.05
CA VAL A 249 12.67 23.47 -23.63
C VAL A 249 13.64 23.02 -22.53
N PRO A 250 14.53 22.04 -22.77
CA PRO A 250 15.50 21.61 -21.77
C PRO A 250 16.55 22.71 -21.53
N THR A 251 16.67 23.15 -20.28
CA THR A 251 17.71 24.08 -19.84
C THR A 251 19.03 23.32 -19.66
N PRO A 252 20.17 23.79 -20.20
CA PRO A 252 21.46 23.16 -19.97
C PRO A 252 21.89 23.33 -18.50
N PRO A 253 22.70 22.39 -17.95
CA PRO A 253 23.16 22.47 -16.57
C PRO A 253 24.11 23.67 -16.36
N PRO A 254 24.09 24.30 -15.17
CA PRO A 254 25.06 25.33 -14.83
C PRO A 254 26.46 24.72 -14.70
N ALA A 255 27.47 25.48 -15.17
CA ALA A 255 28.88 25.11 -15.12
C ALA A 255 29.33 24.83 -13.68
N SER A 256 30.08 23.75 -13.51
CA SER A 256 30.79 23.39 -12.30
C SER A 256 31.83 24.46 -11.95
N GLU A 257 31.63 25.14 -10.81
CA GLU A 257 32.70 25.90 -10.15
C GLU A 257 33.66 24.91 -9.47
N GLU A 258 34.92 24.93 -9.89
CA GLU A 258 36.03 24.29 -9.18
C GLU A 258 36.26 24.97 -7.82
N PRO A 259 36.59 24.24 -6.75
CA PRO A 259 37.00 24.86 -5.50
C PRO A 259 38.42 25.40 -5.64
N ALA A 260 38.59 26.68 -5.32
CA ALA A 260 39.89 27.31 -5.15
C ALA A 260 40.60 26.73 -3.92
N ASP A 261 41.90 26.49 -4.08
CA ASP A 261 42.86 26.17 -3.02
C ASP A 261 42.86 27.23 -1.91
N ASP A 262 42.67 26.79 -0.65
CA ASP A 262 43.41 27.20 0.56
C ASP A 262 43.07 26.28 1.74
#